data_AF-A0A349PI18-F1
#
_entry.id   AF-A0A349PI18-F1
#
_cell.length_a   1.000
_cell.length_b   1.000
_cell.length_c   1.000
_cell.angle_alpha   90.00
_cell.angle_beta   90.00
_cell.angle_gamma   90.00
#
_symmetry.space_group_name_H-M   'P 1'
#
loop_
_entity.id
_entity.type
_entity.pdbx_description
1 polymer ?
#
loop_
_entity_poly.entity_id
_entity_poly.type
_entity_poly.pdbx_seq_one_letter_code
_entity_poly.pdbx_strand_id
1 'polypeptide(L)'
;MQKTYWWRIGLLVASLVILLGSYIGQCDYKIVKCFGGNSIPITRTVVHFSFAIFAISIFLFFTNNNVFLKWLRFSIVWVSFSIFIISATPEYRHGLFNIDPEKELVSIWLSLLFVIISLGIFVWSWVKKAK
;
A
#
# COMPACT_ATOMS: atom_id res chain seq x y z
N MET A 1 -27.93 -2.50 -1.85
CA MET A 1 -26.86 -1.50 -2.14
C MET A 1 -26.00 -1.11 -0.92
N GLN A 2 -26.40 -1.37 0.34
CA GLN A 2 -25.69 -0.83 1.52
C GLN A 2 -24.44 -1.59 2.00
N LYS A 3 -24.32 -2.92 1.85
CA LYS A 3 -23.23 -3.67 2.50
C LYS A 3 -21.82 -3.29 2.02
N THR A 4 -21.60 -3.07 0.72
CA THR A 4 -20.27 -2.74 0.17
C THR A 4 -19.85 -1.29 0.44
N TYR A 5 -20.79 -0.41 0.78
CA TYR A 5 -20.51 0.99 1.11
C TYR A 5 -19.73 1.11 2.44
N TRP A 6 -20.13 0.35 3.45
CA TRP A 6 -19.42 0.26 4.73
C TRP A 6 -17.99 -0.25 4.58
N TRP A 7 -17.76 -1.21 3.67
CA TRP A 7 -16.41 -1.68 3.35
C TRP A 7 -15.53 -0.61 2.72
N ARG A 8 -16.10 0.27 1.88
CA ARG A 8 -15.34 1.38 1.26
C ARG A 8 -14.97 2.43 2.29
N ILE A 9 -15.91 2.81 3.15
CA ILE A 9 -15.66 3.75 4.25
C ILE A 9 -14.62 3.17 5.22
N GLY A 10 -14.77 1.90 5.62
CA GLY A 10 -13.81 1.24 6.50
C GLY A 10 -12.40 1.25 5.92
N LEU A 11 -12.26 1.04 4.61
CA LEU A 11 -10.97 1.04 3.92
C LEU A 11 -10.35 2.46 3.85
N LEU A 12 -11.18 3.49 3.62
CA LEU A 12 -10.78 4.90 3.68
C LEU A 12 -10.30 5.29 5.08
N VAL A 13 -11.09 4.96 6.11
CA VAL A 13 -10.76 5.29 7.51
C VAL A 13 -9.53 4.52 7.96
N ALA A 14 -9.43 3.22 7.65
CA ALA A 14 -8.27 2.40 8.00
C ALA A 14 -6.99 2.94 7.36
N SER A 15 -7.01 3.28 6.07
CA SER A 15 -5.84 3.85 5.40
C SER A 15 -5.45 5.22 5.98
N LEU A 16 -6.42 6.07 6.32
CA LEU A 16 -6.17 7.35 6.98
C LEU A 16 -5.56 7.18 8.38
N VAL A 17 -6.09 6.26 9.19
CA VAL A 17 -5.58 5.96 10.53
C VAL A 17 -4.16 5.42 10.47
N ILE A 18 -3.85 4.51 9.53
CA ILE A 18 -2.49 3.99 9.36
C ILE A 18 -1.54 5.11 8.91
N LEU A 19 -1.97 5.97 8.01
CA LEU A 19 -1.16 7.09 7.50
C LEU A 19 -0.85 8.11 8.61
N LEU A 20 -1.85 8.53 9.37
CA LEU A 20 -1.70 9.44 10.51
C LEU A 20 -0.91 8.78 11.66
N GLY A 21 -1.22 7.53 11.99
CA GLY A 21 -0.55 6.79 13.06
C GLY A 21 0.92 6.50 12.76
N SER A 22 1.27 6.27 11.49
CA SER A 22 2.66 6.11 11.06
C SER A 22 3.44 7.43 11.06
N TYR A 23 2.75 8.57 10.97
CA TYR A 23 3.35 9.90 11.04
C TYR A 23 3.55 10.38 12.49
N ILE A 24 2.65 10.01 13.41
CA ILE A 24 2.66 10.42 14.83
C ILE A 24 3.40 9.39 15.71
N GLY A 25 4.48 8.80 15.21
CA GLY A 25 5.25 7.81 15.96
C GLY A 25 5.84 8.37 17.26
N GLN A 26 5.71 7.63 18.37
CA GLN A 26 6.35 8.00 19.63
C GLN A 26 7.87 7.85 19.47
N CYS A 27 8.57 8.99 19.41
CA CYS A 27 10.02 9.01 19.58
C CYS A 27 10.31 8.79 21.07
N ASP A 28 10.76 7.59 21.41
CA ASP A 28 11.33 7.33 22.72
C ASP A 28 12.72 7.98 22.78
N TYR A 29 12.93 8.92 23.69
CA TYR A 29 14.19 9.68 23.81
C TYR A 29 15.30 8.85 24.46
N LYS A 30 14.99 7.69 25.03
CA LYS A 30 15.97 6.80 25.67
C LYS A 30 16.61 5.79 24.71
N ILE A 31 15.95 5.48 23.61
CA ILE A 31 16.41 4.56 22.59
C ILE A 31 16.34 5.37 21.30
N VAL A 32 17.44 5.67 20.63
CA VAL A 32 17.50 6.49 19.40
C VAL A 32 16.82 5.77 18.22
N LYS A 33 15.56 5.39 18.37
CA LYS A 33 14.70 4.65 17.45
C LYS A 33 13.27 5.09 17.74
N CYS A 34 12.70 5.90 16.85
CA CYS A 34 11.30 6.27 16.96
C CYS A 34 10.44 5.08 16.54
N PHE A 35 9.42 4.76 17.35
CA PHE A 35 8.38 3.79 16.98
C PHE A 35 7.46 4.49 15.98
N GLY A 36 7.89 4.52 14.72
CA GLY A 36 7.31 5.36 13.68
C GLY A 36 8.14 6.62 13.47
N GLY A 37 8.67 6.74 12.26
CA GLY A 37 9.68 7.72 11.87
C GLY A 37 10.67 7.08 10.91
N ASN A 38 11.44 7.91 10.21
CA ASN A 38 12.39 7.54 9.14
C ASN A 38 13.53 6.58 9.58
N SER A 39 13.46 6.03 10.79
CA SER A 39 14.46 5.20 11.46
C SER A 39 14.12 3.71 11.48
N ILE A 40 12.87 3.31 11.19
CA ILE A 40 12.49 1.90 11.02
C ILE A 40 12.01 1.68 9.57
N PRO A 41 12.72 0.88 8.75
CA PRO A 41 12.42 0.72 7.32
C PRO A 41 11.01 0.16 7.08
N ILE A 42 10.51 -0.67 8.01
CA ILE A 42 9.16 -1.27 7.94
C ILE A 42 8.06 -0.20 8.05
N THR A 43 8.23 0.86 8.85
CA THR A 43 7.22 1.92 8.91
C THR A 43 7.18 2.74 7.63
N ARG A 44 8.33 2.92 6.98
CA ARG A 44 8.42 3.67 5.71
C ARG A 44 7.67 2.96 4.59
N THR A 45 7.82 1.64 4.50
CA THR A 45 7.10 0.81 3.51
C THR A 45 5.58 0.84 3.72
N VAL A 46 5.14 0.77 4.98
CA VAL A 46 3.72 0.86 5.35
C VAL A 46 3.11 2.22 4.99
N VAL A 47 3.85 3.32 5.15
CA VAL A 47 3.40 4.67 4.77
C VAL A 47 3.15 4.78 3.27
N HIS A 48 4.11 4.36 2.44
CA HIS A 48 3.95 4.42 0.98
C HIS A 48 2.77 3.57 0.50
N PHE A 49 2.62 2.37 1.07
CA PHE A 49 1.51 1.49 0.73
C PHE A 49 0.15 2.04 1.18
N SER A 50 0.10 2.68 2.36
CA SER A 50 -1.12 3.32 2.87
C SER A 50 -1.54 4.52 2.02
N PHE A 51 -0.59 5.32 1.55
CA PHE A 51 -0.86 6.42 0.62
C PHE A 51 -1.42 5.91 -0.71
N ALA A 52 -0.83 4.85 -1.27
CA ALA A 52 -1.34 4.21 -2.48
C ALA A 52 -2.78 3.70 -2.31
N ILE A 53 -3.08 3.01 -1.20
CA ILE A 53 -4.43 2.55 -0.88
C ILE A 53 -5.38 3.74 -0.73
N PHE A 54 -4.98 4.78 -0.01
CA PHE A 54 -5.80 5.97 0.20
C PHE A 54 -6.18 6.62 -1.14
N ALA A 55 -5.20 6.83 -2.03
CA ALA A 55 -5.44 7.37 -3.36
C ALA A 55 -6.43 6.52 -4.17
N ILE A 56 -6.24 5.19 -4.19
CA ILE A 56 -7.14 4.26 -4.90
C ILE A 56 -8.53 4.22 -4.26
N SER A 57 -8.63 4.36 -2.94
CA SER A 57 -9.90 4.28 -2.20
C SER A 57 -10.92 5.32 -2.64
N ILE A 58 -10.46 6.52 -3.01
CA ILE A 58 -11.29 7.59 -3.56
C ILE A 58 -11.93 7.13 -4.89
N PHE A 59 -11.14 6.53 -5.78
CA PHE A 59 -11.62 6.02 -7.08
C PHE A 59 -12.53 4.79 -6.93
N LEU A 60 -12.31 3.94 -5.93
CA LEU A 60 -13.18 2.80 -5.63
C LEU A 60 -14.61 3.21 -5.28
N PHE A 61 -14.80 4.43 -4.77
CA PHE A 61 -16.10 4.92 -4.36
C PHE A 61 -17.07 5.08 -5.54
N PHE A 62 -16.55 5.48 -6.71
CA PHE A 62 -17.33 5.68 -7.93
C PHE A 62 -17.51 4.42 -8.77
N THR A 63 -16.96 3.30 -8.29
CA THR A 63 -16.88 2.06 -9.07
C THR A 63 -18.00 1.08 -8.74
N ASN A 64 -18.36 0.22 -9.71
CA ASN A 64 -19.35 -0.85 -9.52
C ASN A 64 -18.94 -1.89 -8.47
N ASN A 65 -19.92 -2.45 -7.76
CA ASN A 65 -19.68 -3.48 -6.72
C ASN A 65 -18.90 -4.70 -7.22
N ASN A 66 -19.18 -5.17 -8.44
CA ASN A 66 -18.47 -6.32 -9.02
C ASN A 66 -16.98 -6.04 -9.26
N VAL A 67 -16.64 -4.80 -9.60
CA VAL A 67 -15.26 -4.38 -9.86
C VAL A 67 -14.54 -4.18 -8.53
N PHE A 68 -15.22 -3.57 -7.55
CA PHE A 68 -14.73 -3.45 -6.18
C PHE A 68 -14.35 -4.81 -5.57
N LEU A 69 -15.22 -5.82 -5.70
CA LEU A 69 -14.94 -7.16 -5.17
C LEU A 69 -13.76 -7.85 -5.89
N LYS A 70 -13.65 -7.68 -7.21
CA LYS A 70 -12.51 -8.19 -7.98
C LYS A 70 -11.21 -7.51 -7.57
N TRP A 71 -11.23 -6.19 -7.44
CA TRP A 71 -10.10 -5.41 -6.95
C TRP A 71 -9.72 -5.78 -5.51
N LEU A 72 -10.69 -6.00 -4.63
CA LEU A 72 -10.44 -6.36 -3.24
C LEU A 72 -9.76 -7.73 -3.11
N ARG A 73 -10.20 -8.73 -3.90
CA ARG A 73 -9.50 -10.03 -3.97
C ARG A 73 -8.07 -9.88 -4.47
N PHE A 74 -7.87 -9.08 -5.53
CA PHE A 74 -6.54 -8.77 -6.04
C PHE A 74 -5.66 -8.09 -4.98
N SER A 75 -6.20 -7.11 -4.26
CA SER A 75 -5.49 -6.38 -3.22
C SER A 75 -5.03 -7.29 -2.09
N ILE A 76 -5.86 -8.22 -1.61
CA ILE A 76 -5.47 -9.18 -0.56
C ILE A 76 -4.30 -10.06 -1.02
N VAL A 77 -4.38 -10.58 -2.25
CA VAL A 77 -3.31 -11.42 -2.83
C VAL A 77 -2.04 -10.60 -3.01
N TRP A 78 -2.15 -9.36 -3.50
CA TRP A 78 -1.01 -8.47 -3.73
C TRP A 78 -0.31 -8.07 -2.43
N VAL A 79 -1.07 -7.75 -1.37
CA VAL A 79 -0.53 -7.44 -0.04
C VAL A 79 0.26 -8.63 0.49
N SER A 80 -0.32 -9.82 0.42
CA SER A 80 0.33 -11.05 0.88
C SER A 80 1.63 -11.32 0.12
N PHE A 81 1.61 -11.14 -1.20
CA PHE A 81 2.78 -11.25 -2.06
C PHE A 81 3.85 -10.19 -1.75
N SER A 82 3.43 -8.95 -1.50
CA SER A 82 4.33 -7.84 -1.16
C SER A 82 5.04 -8.08 0.17
N ILE A 83 4.32 -8.58 1.18
CA ILE A 83 4.90 -8.94 2.49
C ILE A 83 5.95 -10.03 2.29
N PHE A 84 5.66 -11.06 1.49
CA PHE A 84 6.60 -12.13 1.19
C PHE A 84 7.89 -11.59 0.55
N ILE A 85 7.78 -10.75 -0.49
CA ILE A 85 8.95 -10.14 -1.15
C ILE A 85 9.77 -9.29 -0.18
N ILE A 86 9.12 -8.43 0.61
CA ILE A 86 9.81 -7.54 1.55
C ILE A 86 10.50 -8.33 2.67
N SER A 87 9.94 -9.48 3.06
CA SER A 87 10.57 -10.37 4.05
C SER A 87 11.78 -11.11 3.48
N ALA A 88 11.77 -11.42 2.19
CA ALA A 88 12.84 -12.14 1.50
C ALA A 88 14.02 -11.24 1.12
N THR A 89 13.85 -9.91 1.08
CA THR A 89 14.94 -8.98 0.77
C THR A 89 15.89 -8.78 1.96
N PRO A 90 17.22 -8.84 1.75
CA PRO A 90 18.20 -8.59 2.80
C PRO A 90 18.26 -7.09 3.19
N GLU A 91 18.64 -6.76 4.43
CA GLU A 91 18.62 -5.37 4.92
C GLU A 91 19.83 -4.54 4.50
N TYR A 92 21.03 -5.11 4.38
CA TYR A 92 22.22 -4.38 3.94
C TYR A 92 23.26 -5.36 3.38
N ARG A 93 23.78 -5.10 2.17
CA ARG A 93 25.06 -5.65 1.69
C ARG A 93 25.89 -4.50 1.14
N HIS A 94 26.94 -4.11 1.86
CA HIS A 94 27.99 -3.25 1.34
C HIS A 94 28.85 -4.09 0.38
N GLY A 95 28.41 -4.17 -0.88
CA GLY A 95 29.16 -4.77 -1.99
C GLY A 95 29.72 -3.69 -2.92
N LEU A 96 30.88 -3.97 -3.52
CA LEU A 96 31.66 -3.08 -4.41
C LEU A 96 30.85 -2.50 -5.60
N PHE A 97 29.71 -3.11 -5.92
CA PHE A 97 28.70 -2.62 -6.87
C PHE A 97 27.43 -2.30 -6.07
N ASN A 98 27.18 -1.01 -5.84
CA ASN A 98 26.07 -0.45 -5.07
C ASN A 98 24.70 -0.60 -5.78
N ILE A 99 24.39 -1.79 -6.29
CA ILE A 99 23.20 -2.13 -7.10
C ILE A 99 22.34 -3.19 -6.39
N ASP A 100 22.49 -3.36 -5.08
CA ASP A 100 21.57 -4.21 -4.31
C ASP A 100 20.33 -3.39 -3.93
N PRO A 101 19.12 -3.89 -4.25
CA PRO A 101 17.90 -3.13 -4.04
C PRO A 101 17.59 -3.02 -2.54
N GLU A 102 17.74 -1.81 -2.00
CA GLU A 102 17.31 -1.49 -0.65
C GLU A 102 15.82 -1.84 -0.47
N LYS A 103 15.44 -2.36 0.70
CA LYS A 103 14.04 -2.72 1.03
C LYS A 103 13.05 -1.59 0.74
N GLU A 104 13.50 -0.36 0.89
CA GLU A 104 12.73 0.84 0.59
C GLU A 104 12.39 0.94 -0.90
N LEU A 105 13.39 0.77 -1.77
CA LEU A 105 13.21 0.81 -3.22
C LEU A 105 12.22 -0.27 -3.67
N VAL A 106 12.36 -1.49 -3.15
CA VAL A 106 11.46 -2.62 -3.46
C VAL A 106 10.02 -2.30 -3.03
N SER A 107 9.83 -1.71 -1.86
CA SER A 107 8.51 -1.30 -1.42
C SER A 107 7.92 -0.16 -2.26
N ILE A 108 8.74 0.80 -2.69
CA ILE A 108 8.30 1.89 -3.56
C ILE A 108 7.83 1.30 -4.89
N TRP A 109 8.62 0.43 -5.51
CA TRP A 109 8.24 -0.25 -6.74
C TRP A 109 6.98 -1.09 -6.60
N LEU A 110 6.84 -1.86 -5.52
CA LEU A 110 5.63 -2.66 -5.25
C LEU A 110 4.39 -1.78 -5.05
N SER A 111 4.52 -0.64 -4.37
CA SER A 111 3.41 0.30 -4.20
C SER A 111 3.04 1.00 -5.51
N LEU A 112 4.02 1.38 -6.33
CA LEU A 112 3.80 1.98 -7.64
C LEU A 112 3.10 0.99 -8.58
N LEU A 113 3.59 -0.25 -8.66
CA LEU A 113 2.99 -1.32 -9.44
C LEU A 113 1.55 -1.61 -8.98
N PHE A 114 1.32 -1.61 -7.68
CA PHE A 114 -0.03 -1.77 -7.12
C PHE A 114 -0.99 -0.70 -7.63
N VAL A 115 -0.56 0.57 -7.67
CA VAL A 115 -1.36 1.69 -8.19
C VAL A 115 -1.62 1.54 -9.68
N ILE A 116 -0.59 1.24 -10.47
CA ILE A 116 -0.72 1.08 -11.93
C ILE A 116 -1.70 -0.05 -12.28
N ILE A 117 -1.54 -1.23 -11.65
CA ILE A 117 -2.42 -2.37 -11.90
C ILE A 117 -3.85 -2.06 -11.43
N SER A 118 -3.99 -1.42 -10.28
CA SER A 118 -5.30 -1.00 -9.77
C SER A 118 -6.01 -0.10 -10.77
N LEU A 119 -5.35 0.95 -11.26
CA LEU A 119 -5.86 1.85 -12.29
C LEU A 119 -6.20 1.11 -13.58
N GLY A 120 -5.36 0.18 -14.03
CA GLY A 120 -5.64 -0.65 -15.20
C GLY A 120 -6.94 -1.46 -15.08
N ILE A 121 -7.20 -2.07 -13.91
CA ILE A 121 -8.45 -2.79 -13.62
C ILE A 121 -9.66 -1.84 -13.70
N PHE A 122 -9.52 -0.60 -13.21
CA PHE A 122 -10.59 0.40 -13.33
C PHE A 122 -10.87 0.79 -14.76
N VAL A 123 -9.84 1.19 -15.52
CA VAL A 123 -9.97 1.63 -16.92
C VAL A 123 -10.58 0.53 -17.76
N TRP A 124 -10.09 -0.70 -17.63
CA TRP A 124 -10.62 -1.85 -18.37
C TRP A 124 -12.12 -2.09 -18.06
N SER A 125 -12.50 -1.96 -16.79
CA SER A 125 -13.89 -2.13 -16.41
C SER A 125 -14.78 -0.98 -16.88
N TRP A 126 -14.26 0.23 -17.01
CA TRP A 126 -14.99 1.38 -17.56
C TRP A 126 -15.22 1.21 -19.06
N VAL A 127 -14.17 0.83 -19.81
CA VAL A 127 -14.27 0.57 -21.26
C VAL A 127 -15.27 -0.55 -21.55
N LYS A 128 -15.24 -1.65 -20.79
CA LYS A 128 -16.17 -2.76 -20.97
C LYS A 128 -17.64 -2.41 -20.67
N LYS A 129 -17.88 -1.33 -19.92
CA LYS A 129 -19.23 -0.82 -19.63
C LYS A 129 -19.76 0.13 -20.71
N ALA A 130 -18.87 0.83 -21.40
CA ALA A 130 -19.21 1.80 -22.44
C ALA A 130 -19.48 1.14 -23.81
N LYS A 131 -19.18 -0.16 -23.93
CA LYS A 131 -19.38 -0.99 -25.11
C LYS A 131 -20.49 -1.99 -24.86
#